data_AF-A0A955B512-F1
#
_entry.id   AF-A0A955B512-F1
#
_cell.length_a   1.000
_cell.length_b   1.000
_cell.length_c   1.000
_cell.angle_alpha   90.00
_cell.angle_beta   90.00
_cell.angle_gamma   90.00
#
_symmetry.space_group_name_H-M   'P 1'
#
loop_
_entity.id
_entity.type
_entity.pdbx_description
1 polymer ?
#
loop_
_entity_poly.entity_id
_entity_poly.type
_entity_poly.pdbx_seq_one_letter_code
_entity_poly.pdbx_strand_id
1 'polypeptide(L)'
;MMKKHIDQVIGFVVLVLIAVVARLWFRDIPNFAPVAAVALFAGYVFRSGVLATTVPLTILLITDQIIGGYEPMVMFAVYGSLTAPVLLRPMLRRHLRLDGSRSPVGEVSALVVCALCASVLFFGVTNLAVWATWYKAQPDMLVPCFIQAVPFFRFTMFGDLCFASILFGGYAFVAHTVRQRKNVLASTSA
;
A
#
# COMPACT_ATOMS: atom_id res chain seq x y z
N MET A 1 7.81 26.17 9.30
CA MET A 1 8.49 25.12 8.51
C MET A 1 8.73 23.86 9.34
N MET A 2 9.36 23.97 10.52
CA MET A 2 9.70 22.86 11.43
C MET A 2 8.51 21.93 11.80
N LYS A 3 7.35 22.49 12.15
CA LYS A 3 6.15 21.70 12.51
C LYS A 3 5.71 20.72 11.40
N LYS A 4 5.75 21.14 10.13
CA LYS A 4 5.38 20.28 9.00
C LYS A 4 6.34 19.11 8.80
N HIS A 5 7.62 19.29 9.12
CA HIS A 5 8.60 18.20 9.07
C HIS A 5 8.37 17.20 10.20
N ILE A 6 8.07 17.68 11.42
CA ILE A 6 7.73 16.83 12.55
C ILE A 6 6.50 15.98 12.23
N ASP A 7 5.45 16.57 11.68
CA ASP A 7 4.22 15.85 11.30
C ASP A 7 4.50 14.75 10.27
N GLN A 8 5.39 15.00 9.30
CA GLN A 8 5.81 14.00 8.31
C GLN A 8 6.61 12.85 8.93
N VAL A 9 7.53 13.16 9.86
CA VAL A 9 8.32 12.14 10.55
C VAL A 9 7.42 11.27 11.42
N ILE A 10 6.50 11.86 12.17
CA ILE A 10 5.52 11.11 12.98
C ILE A 10 4.68 10.21 12.08
N GLY A 11 4.12 10.76 11.00
CA GLY A 11 3.33 9.97 10.03
C GLY A 11 4.12 8.81 9.43
N PHE A 12 5.40 9.03 9.10
CA PHE A 12 6.29 7.99 8.59
C PHE A 12 6.49 6.87 9.60
N VAL A 13 6.89 7.21 10.83
CA VAL A 13 7.16 6.24 11.89
C VAL A 13 5.91 5.43 12.22
N VAL A 14 4.76 6.08 12.37
CA VAL A 14 3.49 5.41 12.68
C VAL A 14 3.09 4.44 11.57
N LEU A 15 3.17 4.86 10.30
CA LEU A 15 2.84 3.99 9.18
C LEU A 15 3.77 2.79 9.08
N VAL A 16 5.07 3.00 9.22
CA VAL A 16 6.06 1.91 9.19
C VAL A 16 5.81 0.94 10.34
N LEU A 17 5.63 1.44 11.57
CA LEU A 17 5.44 0.61 12.75
C LEU A 17 4.19 -0.27 12.63
N ILE A 18 3.03 0.32 12.29
CA ILE A 18 1.77 -0.43 12.14
C ILE A 18 1.91 -1.47 11.04
N ALA A 19 2.50 -1.10 9.91
CA ALA A 19 2.65 -2.01 8.77
C ALA A 19 3.63 -3.16 9.04
N VAL A 20 4.73 -2.91 9.75
CA VAL A 20 5.67 -3.93 10.22
C VAL A 20 4.96 -4.92 11.13
N VAL A 21 4.26 -4.42 12.17
CA VAL A 21 3.53 -5.28 13.10
C VAL A 21 2.48 -6.11 12.38
N ALA A 22 1.66 -5.51 11.52
CA ALA A 22 0.64 -6.23 10.77
C ALA A 22 1.23 -7.26 9.79
N ARG A 23 2.32 -6.95 9.07
CA ARG A 23 2.99 -7.93 8.19
C ARG A 23 3.53 -9.12 8.98
N LEU A 24 4.12 -8.88 10.16
CA LEU A 24 4.63 -9.96 11.00
C LEU A 24 3.49 -10.80 11.62
N TRP A 25 2.40 -10.14 12.01
CA TRP A 25 1.23 -10.81 12.60
C TRP A 25 0.53 -11.74 11.61
N PHE A 26 0.37 -11.30 10.37
CA PHE A 26 -0.30 -12.07 9.31
C PHE A 26 0.66 -12.91 8.46
N ARG A 27 1.90 -13.12 8.90
CA ARG A 27 2.94 -13.79 8.11
C ARG A 27 2.57 -15.21 7.65
N ASP A 28 1.70 -15.89 8.40
CA ASP A 28 1.28 -17.27 8.10
C ASP A 28 0.23 -17.33 6.98
N ILE A 29 -0.38 -16.19 6.63
CA ILE A 29 -1.33 -16.07 5.52
C ILE A 29 -0.55 -15.57 4.28
N PRO A 30 -0.53 -16.33 3.18
CA PRO A 30 0.32 -15.98 2.05
C PRO A 30 -0.12 -14.67 1.40
N ASN A 31 0.83 -13.76 1.17
CA ASN A 31 0.65 -12.45 0.56
C ASN A 31 -0.39 -11.52 1.21
N PHE A 32 -0.95 -11.88 2.36
CA PHE A 32 -1.88 -11.02 3.10
C PHE A 32 -1.09 -10.05 3.98
N ALA A 33 -0.68 -8.93 3.40
CA ALA A 33 0.14 -7.93 4.08
C ALA A 33 -0.28 -6.50 3.68
N PRO A 34 -0.14 -5.50 4.56
CA PRO A 34 -0.59 -4.14 4.30
C PRO A 34 0.31 -3.32 3.37
N VAL A 35 1.41 -3.88 2.86
CA VAL A 35 2.52 -3.11 2.27
C VAL A 35 2.08 -2.32 1.03
N ALA A 36 1.35 -2.92 0.09
CA ALA A 36 0.88 -2.23 -1.11
C ALA A 36 -0.18 -1.16 -0.78
N ALA A 37 -1.09 -1.43 0.15
CA ALA A 37 -2.04 -0.44 0.65
C ALA A 37 -1.34 0.74 1.33
N VAL A 38 -0.31 0.47 2.13
CA VAL A 38 0.54 1.51 2.76
C VAL A 38 1.32 2.28 1.71
N ALA A 39 1.79 1.66 0.64
CA ALA A 39 2.42 2.34 -0.49
C ALA A 39 1.46 3.34 -1.18
N LEU A 40 0.22 2.92 -1.46
CA LEU A 40 -0.83 3.82 -1.97
C LEU A 40 -1.09 4.99 -1.01
N PHE A 41 -1.25 4.69 0.28
CA PHE A 41 -1.55 5.68 1.31
C PHE A 41 -0.39 6.66 1.52
N ALA A 42 0.86 6.17 1.56
CA ALA A 42 2.05 7.00 1.61
C ALA A 42 2.13 7.91 0.38
N GLY A 43 1.84 7.39 -0.81
CA GLY A 43 1.74 8.16 -2.05
C GLY A 43 0.65 9.24 -2.02
N TYR A 44 -0.43 9.02 -1.27
CA TYR A 44 -1.48 10.00 -1.03
C TYR A 44 -1.04 11.11 -0.06
N VAL A 45 -0.53 10.73 1.12
CA VAL A 45 -0.28 11.64 2.25
C VAL A 45 1.03 12.43 2.11
N PHE A 46 2.15 11.80 1.72
CA PHE A 46 3.45 12.46 1.72
C PHE A 46 3.65 13.36 0.52
N ARG A 47 4.06 14.63 0.73
CA ARG A 47 4.28 15.57 -0.38
C ARG A 47 5.39 15.13 -1.33
N SER A 48 6.44 14.49 -0.83
CA SER A 48 7.56 13.98 -1.63
C SER A 48 7.28 12.54 -2.07
N GLY A 49 7.44 12.27 -3.38
CA GLY A 49 7.35 10.90 -3.91
C GLY A 49 8.47 10.02 -3.37
N VAL A 50 9.69 10.58 -3.25
CA VAL A 50 10.84 9.88 -2.68
C VAL A 50 10.56 9.42 -1.25
N LEU A 51 10.01 10.30 -0.40
CA LEU A 51 9.64 9.94 0.97
C LEU A 51 8.52 8.90 1.02
N ALA A 52 7.55 8.97 0.10
CA ALA A 52 6.49 7.97 0.03
C ALA A 52 7.06 6.59 -0.35
N THR A 53 8.01 6.53 -1.29
CA THR A 53 8.71 5.32 -1.74
C THR A 53 9.52 4.67 -0.62
N THR A 54 10.15 5.46 0.26
CA THR A 54 10.95 4.87 1.35
C THR A 54 10.10 4.16 2.40
N VAL A 55 8.81 4.46 2.53
CA VAL A 55 7.90 3.80 3.49
C VAL A 55 7.80 2.29 3.24
N PRO A 56 7.27 1.80 2.09
CA PRO A 56 7.19 0.37 1.82
C PRO A 56 8.57 -0.31 1.80
N LEU A 57 9.61 0.36 1.30
CA LEU A 57 10.97 -0.19 1.32
C LEU A 57 11.49 -0.43 2.74
N THR A 58 11.25 0.51 3.65
CA THR A 58 11.65 0.38 5.06
C THR A 58 10.88 -0.73 5.74
N ILE A 59 9.58 -0.84 5.47
CA ILE A 59 8.74 -1.92 6.00
C ILE A 59 9.32 -3.27 5.57
N LEU A 60 9.53 -3.47 4.27
CA LEU A 60 10.05 -4.71 3.70
C LEU A 60 11.43 -5.05 4.26
N LEU A 61 12.34 -4.08 4.29
CA LEU A 61 13.69 -4.27 4.81
C LEU A 61 13.65 -4.75 6.26
N ILE A 62 12.91 -4.07 7.14
CA ILE A 62 12.82 -4.45 8.57
C ILE A 62 12.23 -5.86 8.73
N THR A 63 11.14 -6.14 8.03
CA THR A 63 10.40 -7.39 8.22
C THR A 63 11.10 -8.59 7.61
N ASP A 64 11.84 -8.44 6.51
CA ASP A 64 12.63 -9.53 5.93
C ASP A 64 13.88 -9.87 6.74
N GLN A 65 14.43 -8.94 7.53
CA GLN A 65 15.47 -9.28 8.52
C GLN A 65 14.94 -10.22 9.61
N ILE A 66 13.63 -10.24 9.85
CA ILE A 66 12.98 -11.06 10.88
C ILE A 66 12.41 -12.35 10.28
N ILE A 67 11.75 -12.26 9.13
CA ILE A 67 11.12 -13.41 8.44
C ILE A 67 12.18 -14.28 7.74
N GLY A 68 13.25 -13.66 7.24
CA GLY A 68 14.26 -14.27 6.39
C GLY A 68 14.10 -13.88 4.91
N GLY A 69 15.24 -13.77 4.22
CA GLY A 69 15.28 -13.55 2.78
C GLY A 69 15.03 -14.83 1.98
N TYR A 70 14.78 -14.66 0.69
CA TYR A 70 14.59 -15.73 -0.29
C TYR A 70 15.31 -15.37 -1.60
N GLU A 71 15.04 -16.09 -2.69
CA GLU A 71 15.70 -15.89 -3.99
C GLU A 71 15.84 -14.39 -4.37
N PRO A 72 17.07 -13.86 -4.58
CA PRO A 72 17.30 -12.41 -4.72
C PRO A 72 16.49 -11.74 -5.84
N MET A 73 16.31 -12.42 -6.96
CA MET A 73 15.51 -11.88 -8.08
C MET A 73 14.03 -11.78 -7.73
N VAL A 74 13.49 -12.75 -6.97
CA VAL A 74 12.12 -12.69 -6.48
C VAL A 74 11.98 -11.62 -5.39
N MET A 75 12.99 -11.46 -4.51
CA MET A 75 12.99 -10.37 -3.53
C MET A 75 12.96 -9.00 -4.22
N PHE A 76 13.80 -8.80 -5.24
CA PHE A 76 13.80 -7.56 -6.01
C PHE A 76 12.44 -7.29 -6.68
N ALA A 77 11.82 -8.33 -7.26
CA ALA A 77 10.49 -8.26 -7.85
C ALA A 77 9.41 -7.88 -6.81
N VAL A 78 9.48 -8.44 -5.59
CA VAL A 78 8.57 -8.10 -4.49
C VAL A 78 8.76 -6.65 -4.04
N TYR A 79 10.00 -6.20 -3.84
CA TYR A 79 10.28 -4.83 -3.41
C TYR A 79 9.80 -3.81 -4.43
N GLY A 80 10.13 -4.05 -5.71
CA GLY A 80 9.71 -3.19 -6.80
C GLY A 80 8.20 -3.12 -6.93
N SER A 81 7.53 -4.27 -6.97
CA SER A 81 6.08 -4.33 -7.19
C SER A 81 5.24 -3.86 -6.01
N LEU A 82 5.69 -4.05 -4.76
CA LEU A 82 5.00 -3.50 -3.58
C LEU A 82 5.26 -2.01 -3.34
N THR A 83 6.33 -1.46 -3.94
CA THR A 83 6.64 -0.02 -3.89
C THR A 83 6.00 0.75 -5.05
N ALA A 84 5.83 0.11 -6.20
CA ALA A 84 5.22 0.68 -7.40
C ALA A 84 3.85 1.36 -7.20
N PRO A 85 2.97 0.96 -6.26
CA PRO A 85 1.70 1.66 -6.04
C PRO A 85 1.87 3.14 -5.65
N VAL A 86 3.04 3.55 -5.13
CA VAL A 86 3.36 4.97 -4.91
C VAL A 86 3.24 5.80 -6.21
N LEU A 87 3.53 5.18 -7.37
CA LEU A 87 3.44 5.83 -8.68
C LEU A 87 2.01 6.20 -9.07
N LEU A 88 0.99 5.55 -8.48
CA LEU A 88 -0.43 5.86 -8.69
C LEU A 88 -0.88 7.15 -7.96
N ARG A 89 0.02 7.79 -7.20
CA ARG A 89 -0.20 9.06 -6.50
C ARG A 89 -0.98 10.11 -7.32
N PRO A 90 -0.61 10.46 -8.57
CA PRO A 90 -1.28 11.55 -9.29
C PRO A 90 -2.75 11.23 -9.58
N MET A 91 -3.02 9.98 -9.98
CA MET A 91 -4.38 9.48 -10.18
C MET A 91 -5.16 9.52 -8.87
N LEU A 92 -4.56 9.01 -7.79
CA LEU A 92 -5.19 8.91 -6.48
C LEU A 92 -5.56 10.29 -5.92
N ARG A 93 -4.65 11.27 -5.96
CA ARG A 93 -4.91 12.64 -5.49
C ARG A 93 -5.87 13.42 -6.38
N ARG A 94 -5.95 13.07 -7.67
CA ARG A 94 -6.91 13.68 -8.58
C ARG A 94 -8.32 13.22 -8.29
N HIS A 95 -8.52 11.98 -7.85
CA HIS A 95 -9.85 11.38 -7.70
C HIS A 95 -10.34 11.31 -6.25
N LEU A 96 -9.46 11.11 -5.26
CA LEU A 96 -9.82 11.14 -3.84
C LEU A 96 -9.59 12.52 -3.21
N ARG A 97 -10.70 13.20 -2.92
CA ARG A 97 -10.74 14.42 -2.12
C ARG A 97 -11.57 14.13 -0.87
N LEU A 98 -10.88 13.57 0.12
CA LEU A 98 -11.41 13.18 1.43
C LEU A 98 -11.87 14.37 2.30
N ASP A 99 -12.25 15.48 1.66
CA ASP A 99 -12.83 16.70 2.23
C ASP A 99 -14.37 16.75 2.10
N GLY A 100 -14.98 15.73 1.50
CA GLY A 100 -16.43 15.65 1.26
C GLY A 100 -16.91 16.52 0.10
N SER A 101 -16.00 17.10 -0.69
CA SER A 101 -16.33 17.92 -1.87
C SER A 101 -16.75 17.08 -3.08
N ARG A 102 -16.62 15.75 -3.04
CA ARG A 102 -16.89 14.85 -4.16
C ARG A 102 -17.85 13.72 -3.77
N SER A 103 -18.42 13.09 -4.80
CA SER A 103 -19.28 11.91 -4.63
C SER A 103 -18.48 10.76 -4.00
N PRO A 104 -18.95 10.18 -2.89
CA PRO A 104 -18.25 9.09 -2.21
C PRO A 104 -18.07 7.86 -3.12
N VAL A 105 -18.99 7.64 -4.07
CA VAL A 105 -18.92 6.54 -5.03
C VAL A 105 -17.68 6.65 -5.94
N GLY A 106 -17.36 7.88 -6.38
CA GLY A 106 -16.19 8.12 -7.25
C GLY A 106 -14.86 7.96 -6.53
N GLU A 107 -14.82 8.24 -5.22
CA GLU A 107 -13.60 8.10 -4.42
C GLU A 107 -13.31 6.64 -4.09
N VAL A 108 -14.37 5.90 -3.70
CA VAL A 108 -14.29 4.47 -3.44
C VAL A 108 -13.88 3.73 -4.71
N SER A 109 -14.46 4.05 -5.86
CA SER A 109 -14.10 3.39 -7.13
C SER A 109 -12.65 3.64 -7.51
N ALA A 110 -12.13 4.87 -7.35
CA ALA A 110 -10.73 5.17 -7.61
C ALA A 110 -9.79 4.38 -6.70
N LEU A 111 -10.12 4.27 -5.40
CA LEU A 111 -9.32 3.50 -4.46
C LEU A 111 -9.31 2.00 -4.79
N VAL A 112 -10.48 1.43 -5.11
CA VAL A 112 -10.62 0.02 -5.50
C VAL A 112 -9.81 -0.26 -6.76
N VAL A 113 -9.90 0.60 -7.78
CA VAL A 113 -9.12 0.44 -9.02
C VAL A 113 -7.62 0.48 -8.71
N CYS A 114 -7.14 1.46 -7.94
CA CYS A 114 -5.73 1.53 -7.59
C CYS A 114 -5.24 0.31 -6.79
N ALA A 115 -6.04 -0.19 -5.84
CA ALA A 115 -5.72 -1.39 -5.06
C ALA A 115 -5.66 -2.64 -5.96
N LEU A 116 -6.65 -2.84 -6.83
CA LEU A 116 -6.66 -3.98 -7.77
C LEU A 116 -5.49 -3.91 -8.76
N CYS A 117 -5.16 -2.72 -9.28
CA CYS A 117 -3.98 -2.52 -10.11
C CYS A 117 -2.69 -2.90 -9.38
N ALA A 118 -2.57 -2.55 -8.09
CA ALA A 118 -1.43 -2.95 -7.26
C ALA A 118 -1.35 -4.47 -7.11
N SER A 119 -2.48 -5.14 -6.82
CA SER A 119 -2.51 -6.60 -6.68
C SER A 119 -2.15 -7.32 -7.98
N VAL A 120 -2.69 -6.87 -9.13
CA VAL A 120 -2.40 -7.44 -10.45
C VAL A 120 -0.93 -7.25 -10.82
N LEU A 121 -0.37 -6.07 -10.55
CA LEU A 121 1.04 -5.78 -10.78
C LEU A 121 1.93 -6.68 -9.92
N PHE A 122 1.64 -6.78 -8.62
CA PHE A 122 2.35 -7.66 -7.69
C PHE A 122 2.30 -9.10 -8.17
N PHE A 123 1.12 -9.61 -8.49
CA PHE A 123 0.93 -10.96 -9.00
C PHE A 123 1.74 -11.22 -10.28
N GLY A 124 1.64 -10.36 -11.29
CA GLY A 124 2.34 -10.55 -12.55
C GLY A 124 3.86 -10.52 -12.38
N VAL A 125 4.38 -9.51 -11.69
CA VAL A 125 5.83 -9.28 -11.57
C VAL A 125 6.50 -10.35 -10.71
N THR A 126 5.89 -10.72 -9.58
CA THR A 126 6.49 -11.71 -8.67
C THR A 126 6.46 -13.11 -9.26
N ASN A 127 5.37 -13.52 -9.91
CA ASN A 127 5.28 -14.84 -10.52
C ASN A 127 6.12 -14.96 -11.80
N LEU A 128 6.32 -13.86 -12.54
CA LEU A 128 7.29 -13.85 -13.62
C LEU A 128 8.73 -14.03 -13.10
N ALA A 129 9.06 -13.43 -11.95
CA ALA A 129 10.36 -13.64 -11.32
C ALA A 129 10.53 -15.08 -10.79
N VAL A 130 9.48 -15.68 -10.22
CA VAL A 130 9.47 -17.09 -9.81
C VAL A 130 9.66 -18.01 -11.04
N TRP A 131 8.96 -17.75 -12.13
CA TRP A 131 9.14 -18.46 -13.39
C TRP A 131 10.57 -18.38 -13.92
N ALA A 132 11.15 -17.17 -13.93
CA ALA A 132 12.51 -16.96 -14.41
C ALA A 132 13.56 -17.67 -13.54
N THR A 133 13.33 -17.76 -12.23
CA THR A 133 14.29 -18.33 -11.27
C THR A 133 14.08 -19.83 -11.05
N TRP A 134 12.91 -20.23 -10.53
CA TRP A 134 12.63 -21.60 -10.10
C TRP A 134 12.42 -22.54 -11.29
N TYR A 135 11.78 -22.03 -12.34
CA TYR A 135 11.51 -22.78 -13.57
C TYR A 135 12.53 -22.47 -14.68
N LYS A 136 13.60 -21.73 -14.37
CA LYS A 136 14.71 -21.41 -15.28
C LYS A 136 14.24 -20.82 -16.62
N ALA A 137 13.17 -20.01 -16.58
CA ALA A 137 12.57 -19.40 -17.76
C ALA A 137 12.15 -20.39 -18.87
N GLN A 138 11.80 -21.63 -18.51
CA GLN A 138 11.28 -22.63 -19.46
C GLN A 138 9.90 -22.20 -20.00
N PRO A 139 9.71 -22.02 -21.32
CA PRO A 139 8.47 -21.48 -21.88
C PRO A 139 7.22 -22.31 -21.54
N ASP A 140 7.34 -23.63 -21.50
CA ASP A 140 6.29 -24.58 -21.14
C ASP A 140 5.85 -24.48 -19.67
N MET A 141 6.71 -23.96 -18.79
CA MET A 141 6.44 -23.79 -17.37
C MET A 141 5.79 -22.45 -17.01
N LEU A 142 5.66 -21.51 -17.96
CA LEU A 142 5.08 -20.19 -17.70
C LEU A 142 3.62 -20.28 -17.24
N VAL A 143 2.77 -20.99 -18.01
CA VAL A 143 1.34 -21.13 -17.68
C VAL A 143 1.13 -21.93 -16.39
N PRO A 144 1.77 -23.10 -16.18
CA PRO A 144 1.69 -23.83 -14.91
C PRO A 144 2.08 -23.00 -13.69
N CYS A 145 3.17 -22.20 -13.78
CA CYS A 145 3.61 -21.33 -12.70
C CYS A 145 2.51 -20.33 -12.30
N PHE A 146 1.84 -19.71 -13.28
CA PHE A 146 0.77 -18.75 -13.01
C PHE A 146 -0.51 -19.42 -12.47
N ILE A 147 -0.86 -20.61 -12.96
CA ILE A 147 -2.01 -21.38 -12.45
C ILE A 147 -1.83 -21.71 -10.97
N GLN A 148 -0.64 -22.17 -10.59
CA GLN A 148 -0.30 -22.46 -9.20
C GLN A 148 -0.33 -21.22 -8.31
N ALA A 149 -0.14 -20.03 -8.88
CA ALA A 149 -0.13 -18.78 -8.15
C ALA A 149 -1.53 -18.20 -7.87
N VAL A 150 -2.57 -18.63 -8.60
CA VAL A 150 -3.94 -18.09 -8.49
C VAL A 150 -4.50 -18.10 -7.05
N PRO A 151 -4.31 -19.15 -6.23
CA PRO A 151 -4.76 -19.12 -4.83
C PRO A 151 -4.17 -17.97 -4.02
N PHE A 152 -2.89 -17.63 -4.24
CA PHE A 152 -2.21 -16.54 -3.55
C PHE A 152 -2.71 -15.16 -3.99
N PHE A 153 -3.09 -15.03 -5.27
CA PHE A 153 -3.64 -13.78 -5.80
C PHE A 153 -4.91 -13.34 -5.08
N ARG A 154 -5.74 -14.30 -4.68
CA ARG A 154 -6.98 -14.02 -3.92
C ARG A 154 -6.65 -13.33 -2.61
N PHE A 155 -5.68 -13.86 -1.86
CA PHE A 155 -5.25 -13.26 -0.59
C PHE A 155 -4.61 -11.89 -0.77
N THR A 156 -3.82 -11.70 -1.82
CA THR A 156 -3.28 -10.37 -2.18
C THR A 156 -4.41 -9.37 -2.40
N MET A 157 -5.38 -9.71 -3.25
CA MET A 157 -6.49 -8.82 -3.60
C MET A 157 -7.34 -8.45 -2.39
N PHE A 158 -7.70 -9.43 -1.56
CA PHE A 158 -8.45 -9.18 -0.34
C PHE A 158 -7.63 -8.35 0.66
N GLY A 159 -6.35 -8.67 0.86
CA GLY A 159 -5.46 -7.91 1.74
C GLY A 159 -5.38 -6.45 1.31
N ASP A 160 -5.06 -6.19 0.05
CA ASP A 160 -4.91 -4.84 -0.49
C ASP A 160 -6.19 -4.02 -0.33
N LEU A 161 -7.35 -4.59 -0.67
CA LEU A 161 -8.64 -3.91 -0.51
C LEU A 161 -8.99 -3.66 0.96
N CYS A 162 -8.80 -4.65 1.85
CA CYS A 162 -9.07 -4.50 3.28
C CYS A 162 -8.19 -3.43 3.92
N PHE A 163 -6.87 -3.50 3.73
CA PHE A 163 -5.94 -2.54 4.32
C PHE A 163 -6.07 -1.14 3.70
N ALA A 164 -6.32 -1.03 2.40
CA ALA A 164 -6.61 0.26 1.77
C ALA A 164 -7.89 0.87 2.37
N SER A 165 -8.95 0.08 2.53
CA SER A 165 -10.20 0.56 3.11
C SER A 165 -10.02 1.06 4.54
N ILE A 166 -9.26 0.32 5.37
CA ILE A 166 -8.94 0.71 6.75
C ILE A 166 -8.14 2.01 6.79
N LEU A 167 -7.06 2.12 5.99
CA LEU A 167 -6.18 3.29 6.00
C LEU A 167 -6.88 4.56 5.50
N PHE A 168 -7.51 4.48 4.32
CA PHE A 168 -8.17 5.64 3.71
C PHE A 168 -9.46 5.99 4.43
N GLY A 169 -10.26 5.00 4.84
CA GLY A 169 -11.48 5.21 5.63
C GLY A 169 -11.19 5.81 7.00
N GLY A 170 -10.18 5.28 7.71
CA GLY A 170 -9.73 5.84 8.98
C GLY A 170 -9.22 7.26 8.86
N TYR A 171 -8.44 7.55 7.82
CA TYR A 171 -7.97 8.91 7.54
C TYR A 171 -9.12 9.88 7.24
N ALA A 172 -10.08 9.47 6.41
CA ALA A 172 -11.26 10.28 6.07
C ALA A 172 -12.09 10.59 7.32
N PHE A 173 -12.31 9.60 8.20
CA PHE A 173 -13.02 9.77 9.46
C PHE A 173 -12.35 10.80 10.36
N VAL A 174 -11.03 10.65 10.61
CA VAL A 174 -10.27 11.59 11.44
C VAL A 174 -10.27 13.00 10.85
N ALA A 175 -10.08 13.13 9.54
CA ALA A 175 -10.09 14.41 8.85
C ALA A 175 -11.44 15.12 9.00
N HIS A 176 -12.54 14.38 8.87
CA HIS A 176 -13.90 14.90 9.06
C HIS A 176 -14.13 15.37 10.50
N THR A 177 -13.78 14.56 11.51
CA THR A 177 -13.94 14.93 12.94
C THR A 177 -13.12 16.18 13.30
N VAL A 178 -11.88 16.28 12.83
CA VAL A 178 -11.02 17.45 13.08
C VAL A 178 -11.61 18.71 12.44
N ARG A 179 -12.16 18.60 11.21
CA ARG A 179 -12.79 19.74 10.52
C ARG A 179 -14.04 20.22 11.26
N GLN A 180 -14.90 19.32 11.70
CA GLN A 180 -16.10 19.71 12.46
C GLN A 180 -15.75 20.45 13.75
N ARG A 181 -14.76 19.95 14.52
CA ARG A 181 -14.31 20.63 15.74
C ARG A 181 -13.80 22.05 15.47
N LYS A 182 -13.06 22.26 14.38
CA LYS A 182 -12.61 23.61 13.99
C LYS A 182 -13.76 24.54 13.66
N ASN A 183 -14.78 24.05 12.95
CA ASN A 183 -15.95 24.85 12.59
C ASN A 183 -16.74 25.27 13.85
N VAL A 184 -16.92 24.35 14.81
CA VAL A 184 -17.61 24.65 16.08
C VAL A 184 -16.85 25.68 16.91
N LEU A 185 -15.52 25.56 17.01
CA LEU A 185 -14.70 26.54 17.73
C LEU A 185 -14.76 27.93 17.07
N ALA A 186 -14.74 27.99 15.74
CA ALA A 186 -14.82 29.24 14.99
C ALA A 186 -16.18 29.95 15.15
N SER A 187 -17.29 29.19 15.21
CA SER A 187 -18.63 29.76 15.41
C SER A 187 -18.90 30.22 16.85
N THR A 188 -18.10 29.78 17.82
CA THR A 188 -18.24 30.18 19.23
C THR A 188 -17.37 31.40 19.57
N SER A 189 -16.39 31.72 18.72
CA SER A 189 -15.49 32.88 18.87
C SER A 189 -15.90 34.12 18.08
N ALA A 190 -17.00 34.04 17.32
CA ALA A 190 -17.56 35.13 16.51
C ALA A 190 -18.81 35.69 17.21
#